data_AF-A0A3D0TI07-F1
#
_entry.id   AF-A0A3D0TI07-F1
#
_cell.length_a   1.000
_cell.length_b   1.000
_cell.length_c   1.000
_cell.angle_alpha   90.00
_cell.angle_beta   90.00
_cell.angle_gamma   90.00
#
_symmetry.space_group_name_H-M   'P 1'
#
loop_
_entity.id
_entity.type
_entity.pdbx_description
1 polymer ?
#
loop_
_entity_poly.entity_id
_entity_poly.type
_entity_poly.pdbx_seq_one_letter_code
_entity_poly.pdbx_strand_id
1 'polypeptide(L)' 'SNTRTAFDWADPMLFNEQLTEEERLIRDTARNFSQDKLMPRVLEAN' A
#
# COMPACT_ATOMS: atom_id res chain seq x y z
N SER A 1 20.01 -23.79 11.20
CA SER A 1 19.31 -23.58 9.92
C SER A 1 19.28 -22.09 9.64
N ASN A 2 19.88 -21.62 8.55
CA ASN A 2 19.99 -20.18 8.25
C ASN A 2 18.73 -19.70 7.53
N THR A 3 17.78 -19.13 8.28
CA THR A 3 16.51 -18.61 7.74
C THR A 3 16.76 -17.21 7.20
N ARG A 4 16.94 -17.06 5.89
CA ARG A 4 16.95 -15.74 5.25
C ARG A 4 15.53 -15.17 5.27
N THR A 5 15.35 -14.00 5.87
CA THR A 5 14.11 -13.21 5.75
C THR A 5 13.89 -12.85 4.29
N ALA A 6 12.67 -13.00 3.79
CA ALA A 6 12.34 -12.62 2.41
C ALA A 6 12.48 -11.10 2.25
N PHE A 7 13.15 -10.66 1.19
CA PHE A 7 13.31 -9.24 0.87
C PHE A 7 12.19 -8.82 -0.09
N ASP A 8 11.38 -7.85 0.32
CA ASP A 8 10.32 -7.27 -0.50
C ASP A 8 10.85 -6.04 -1.26
N TRP A 9 10.83 -6.09 -2.59
CA TRP A 9 11.25 -4.96 -3.43
C TRP A 9 10.21 -3.84 -3.47
N ALA A 10 8.94 -4.14 -3.20
CA ALA A 10 7.88 -3.14 -3.10
C ALA A 10 7.91 -2.40 -1.75
N ASP A 11 8.50 -3.02 -0.73
CA ASP A 11 8.71 -2.42 0.59
C ASP A 11 10.11 -2.73 1.18
N PRO A 12 11.20 -2.17 0.61
CA PRO A 12 12.58 -2.49 1.00
C PRO A 12 12.93 -2.15 2.45
N MET A 13 12.16 -1.25 3.07
CA MET A 13 12.38 -0.74 4.43
C MET A 13 11.32 -1.22 5.41
N LEU A 14 10.47 -2.17 5.01
CA LEU A 14 9.37 -2.69 5.83
C LEU A 14 8.53 -1.54 6.42
N PHE A 15 8.27 -0.50 5.62
CA PHE A 15 7.47 0.65 6.01
C PHE A 15 6.10 0.22 6.54
N ASN A 16 5.52 -0.84 5.97
CA ASN A 16 4.27 -1.42 6.45
C ASN A 16 4.31 -1.87 7.92
N GLU A 17 5.47 -2.35 8.39
CA GLU A 17 5.66 -2.84 9.77
C GLU A 17 5.86 -1.68 10.77
N GLN A 18 6.25 -0.50 10.28
CA GLN A 18 6.43 0.70 11.10
C GLN A 18 5.10 1.41 11.41
N LEU A 19 4.03 1.04 10.71
CA LEU A 19 2.70 1.63 10.90
C LEU A 19 1.94 0.95 12.04
N THR A 20 1.14 1.74 12.73
CA THR A 20 0.09 1.24 13.63
C THR A 20 -1.06 0.62 12.82
N GLU A 21 -1.93 -0.13 13.49
CA GLU A 21 -3.10 -0.73 12.84
C GLU A 21 -4.07 0.31 12.29
N GLU A 22 -4.25 1.42 13.01
CA GLU A 22 -5.11 2.53 12.57
C GLU A 22 -4.55 3.17 11.29
N GLU A 23 -3.24 3.43 11.24
CA GLU A 23 -2.59 3.99 10.05
C GLU A 23 -2.69 3.04 8.84
N ARG A 24 -2.55 1.72 9.05
CA ARG A 24 -2.78 0.73 8.00
C ARG A 24 -4.22 0.78 7.47
N LEU A 25 -5.20 0.84 8.36
CA LEU A 25 -6.62 0.91 7.99
C LEU A 25 -6.92 2.18 7.19
N ILE A 26 -6.43 3.34 7.62
CA ILE A 26 -6.61 4.62 6.93
C ILE A 26 -5.97 4.55 5.53
N ARG A 27 -4.74 4.05 5.43
CA ARG A 27 -4.03 3.88 4.16
C ARG A 27 -4.79 2.97 3.20
N ASP A 28 -5.28 1.83 3.68
CA ASP A 28 -6.00 0.87 2.83
C ASP A 28 -7.34 1.46 2.37
N THR A 29 -8.02 2.22 3.23
CA THR A 29 -9.22 2.99 2.87
C THR A 29 -8.93 4.03 1.79
N ALA A 30 -7.85 4.81 1.95
CA ALA A 30 -7.42 5.80 0.96
C ALA A 30 -7.06 5.16 -0.38
N ARG A 31 -6.39 4.00 -0.36
CA ARG A 31 -6.08 3.22 -1.57
C ARG A 31 -7.34 2.80 -2.29
N ASN A 32 -8.29 2.19 -1.58
CA ASN A 32 -9.55 1.72 -2.17
C ASN A 32 -10.33 2.89 -2.80
N PHE A 33 -10.47 4.01 -2.09
CA PHE A 33 -11.13 5.21 -2.65
C PHE A 33 -10.44 5.71 -3.92
N SER A 34 -9.11 5.73 -3.93
CA SER A 34 -8.33 6.18 -5.08
C SER A 34 -8.55 5.28 -6.29
N GLN A 35 -8.56 3.96 -6.09
CA GLN A 35 -8.81 3.01 -7.17
C GLN A 35 -10.26 3.06 -7.68
N ASP A 36 -11.23 3.17 -6.77
CA ASP A 36 -12.65 3.07 -7.12
C ASP A 36 -13.22 4.38 -7.68
N LYS A 37 -12.75 5.53 -7.20
CA LYS A 37 -13.35 6.84 -7.50
C LYS A 37 -12.45 7.75 -8.30
N LEU A 38 -11.13 7.70 -8.10
CA LEU A 38 -10.20 8.62 -8.77
C LEU A 38 -9.64 8.04 -10.06
N MET A 39 -9.22 6.76 -10.07
CA MET A 39 -8.65 6.12 -11.26
C MET A 39 -9.55 6.20 -12.50
N PRO A 40 -10.88 5.92 -12.43
CA PRO A 40 -11.74 6.01 -13.61
C PRO A 40 -11.78 7.42 -14.20
N ARG A 41 -11.79 8.45 -13.33
CA ARG A 41 -11.83 9.86 -13.76
C ARG A 41 -10.56 10.29 -14.46
N VAL A 42 -9.41 9.77 -14.03
CA VAL A 42 -8.12 10.02 -14.69
C VAL A 42 -8.12 9.41 -16.10
N LEU A 43 -8.68 8.22 -16.26
CA LEU A 43 -8.77 7.55 -17.56
C LEU A 43 -9.75 8.25 -18.52
N GLU A 44 -10.86 8.78 -18.01
CA GLU A 44 -11.85 9.53 -18.79
C GLU A 44 -11.39 10.92 -19.23
N ALA A 45 -10.36 11.47 -18.58
CA ALA A 45 -9.83 12.81 -18.86
C ALA A 45 -8.71 12.86 -19.92
N ASN A 46 -8.35 11.71 -20.52
CA ASN A 46 -7.26 11.57 -21.51
C ASN A 46 -7.72 11.71 -22.97
#